data_AF-A0A7L1WAK7-F1
#
_entry.id   AF-A0A7L1WAK7-F1
#
_cell.length_a   1.000
_cell.length_b   1.000
_cell.length_c   1.000
_cell.angle_alpha   90.00
_cell.angle_beta   90.00
_cell.angle_gamma   90.00
#
_symmetry.space_group_name_H-M   'P 1'
#
loop_
_entity.id
_entity.type
_entity.pdbx_description
1 polymer ?
#
loop_
_entity_poly.entity_id
_entity_poly.type
_entity_poly.pdbx_seq_one_letter_code
_entity_poly.pdbx_strand_id
1 'polypeptide(L)'
;ERSEPSLICPPPRIRSYLPPKDLQSCLESHVRDIFGPSLPEDWQQTPLQENRLKHRLLARLAAELGHAVPNSQLHQMRRAGDVLAFYRTPVKDGTKMDELTATELPPNLKIIWQQ
;
A
#
# COMPACT_ATOMS: atom_id res chain seq x y z
N GLU A 1 -14.82 40.33 5.73
CA GLU A 1 -15.39 39.11 6.31
C GLU A 1 -14.51 37.93 5.94
N ARG A 2 -14.01 37.17 6.92
CA ARG A 2 -13.16 36.00 6.68
C ARG A 2 -14.10 34.80 6.81
N SER A 3 -14.57 34.25 5.68
CA SER A 3 -15.34 33.00 5.70
C SER A 3 -14.51 31.94 6.40
N GLU A 4 -15.01 31.41 7.52
CA GLU A 4 -14.36 30.28 8.18
C GLU A 4 -14.35 29.09 7.19
N PRO A 5 -13.19 28.43 6.99
CA PRO A 5 -13.15 27.26 6.14
C PRO A 5 -13.99 26.17 6.79
N SER A 6 -15.08 25.77 6.11
CA SER A 6 -15.89 24.64 6.54
C SER A 6 -15.05 23.37 6.45
N LEU A 7 -14.72 22.78 7.60
CA LEU A 7 -14.02 21.50 7.68
C LEU A 7 -15.02 20.37 7.42
N ILE A 8 -15.28 20.10 6.14
CA ILE A 8 -16.13 18.99 5.72
C ILE A 8 -15.32 17.69 5.78
N CYS A 9 -15.90 16.64 6.36
CA CYS A 9 -15.28 15.33 6.41
C CYS A 9 -15.07 14.79 4.98
N PRO A 10 -13.84 14.39 4.59
CA PRO A 10 -13.60 13.78 3.30
C PRO A 10 -14.28 12.41 3.22
N PRO A 11 -14.60 11.93 2.00
CA PRO A 11 -15.13 10.60 1.84
C PRO A 11 -14.14 9.53 2.34
N PRO A 12 -14.64 8.40 2.87
CA PRO A 12 -13.79 7.29 3.28
C PRO A 12 -13.04 6.72 2.06
N ARG A 13 -11.81 6.28 2.28
CA ARG A 13 -10.99 5.64 1.24
C ARG A 13 -11.29 4.14 1.18
N ILE A 14 -11.38 3.61 -0.04
CA ILE A 14 -11.43 2.17 -0.30
C ILE A 14 -10.04 1.60 0.01
N ARG A 15 -9.98 0.45 0.70
CA ARG A 15 -8.71 -0.18 1.13
C ARG A 15 -8.13 -1.15 0.11
N SER A 16 -8.83 -1.37 -1.00
CA SER A 16 -8.37 -2.23 -2.08
C SER A 16 -7.09 -1.67 -2.68
N TYR A 17 -6.10 -2.54 -2.85
CA TYR A 17 -4.81 -2.19 -3.40
C TYR A 17 -4.43 -3.17 -4.52
N LEU A 18 -4.03 -2.63 -5.66
CA LEU A 18 -3.50 -3.39 -6.78
C LEU A 18 -2.07 -2.90 -7.08
N PRO A 19 -1.08 -3.79 -7.13
CA PRO A 19 0.30 -3.40 -7.38
C PRO A 19 0.45 -2.82 -8.80
N PRO A 20 1.04 -1.62 -8.94
CA PRO A 20 1.41 -1.07 -10.24
C PRO A 20 2.44 -1.95 -10.96
N LYS A 21 2.41 -1.97 -12.30
CA LYS A 21 3.37 -2.75 -13.11
C LYS A 21 4.81 -2.25 -12.95
N ASP A 22 4.95 -0.94 -12.74
CA ASP A 22 6.19 -0.19 -12.56
C ASP A 22 6.64 -0.06 -11.09
N LEU A 23 6.00 -0.81 -10.17
CA LEU A 23 6.29 -0.76 -8.73
C LEU A 23 7.78 -0.88 -8.42
N GLN A 24 8.48 -1.79 -9.10
CA GLN A 24 9.91 -2.03 -8.84
C GLN A 24 10.77 -0.83 -9.21
N SER A 25 10.53 -0.23 -10.39
CA SER A 25 11.27 0.94 -10.87
C SER A 25 10.95 2.19 -10.04
N CYS A 26 9.69 2.36 -9.65
CA CYS A 26 9.25 3.44 -8.77
C CYS A 26 9.91 3.33 -7.39
N LEU A 27 9.92 2.13 -6.80
CA LEU A 27 10.52 1.93 -5.48
C LEU A 27 12.04 2.10 -5.52
N GLU A 28 12.71 1.63 -6.57
CA GLU A 28 14.14 1.85 -6.78
C GLU A 28 14.49 3.33 -6.86
N SER A 29 13.73 4.13 -7.63
CA SER A 29 13.99 5.56 -7.77
C SER A 29 13.84 6.29 -6.43
N HIS A 30 12.82 5.95 -5.63
CA HIS A 30 12.63 6.53 -4.30
C HIS A 30 13.71 6.15 -3.31
N VAL A 31 14.16 4.89 -3.35
CA VAL A 31 15.25 4.43 -2.48
C VAL A 31 16.54 5.17 -2.84
N ARG A 32 16.89 5.29 -4.13
CA ARG A 32 18.08 6.03 -4.57
C ARG A 32 18.00 7.52 -4.22
N ASP A 33 16.84 8.15 -4.35
CA ASP A 33 16.62 9.56 -3.99
C ASP A 33 16.78 9.82 -2.48
N ILE A 34 16.26 8.93 -1.62
CA ILE A 34 16.25 9.13 -0.17
C ILE A 34 17.58 8.72 0.48
N PHE A 35 18.17 7.61 0.04
CA PHE A 35 19.37 7.03 0.65
C PHE A 35 20.66 7.42 -0.10
N GLY A 36 20.55 7.97 -1.30
CA GLY A 36 21.66 8.50 -2.08
C GLY A 36 22.38 7.49 -2.99
N PRO A 37 23.41 7.96 -3.75
CA PRO A 37 24.12 7.16 -4.75
C PRO A 37 25.13 6.16 -4.15
N SER A 38 25.36 6.15 -2.84
CA SER A 38 26.23 5.20 -2.14
C SER A 38 25.60 3.82 -1.94
N LEU A 39 24.47 3.55 -2.59
CA LEU A 39 23.76 2.29 -2.50
C LEU A 39 24.53 1.16 -3.19
N PRO A 40 24.45 -0.08 -2.66
CA PRO A 40 24.90 -1.26 -3.38
C PRO A 40 24.08 -1.45 -4.67
N GLU A 41 24.67 -2.13 -5.65
CA GLU A 41 24.02 -2.52 -6.92
C GLU A 41 22.67 -3.21 -6.64
N ASP A 42 22.64 -4.08 -5.63
CA ASP A 42 21.44 -4.72 -5.10
C ASP A 42 20.69 -3.79 -4.13
N TRP A 43 20.00 -2.80 -4.69
CA TRP A 43 19.25 -1.81 -3.90
C TRP A 43 18.23 -2.43 -2.94
N GLN A 44 17.70 -3.62 -3.24
CA GLN A 44 16.74 -4.34 -2.39
C GLN A 44 17.34 -4.75 -1.04
N GLN A 45 18.66 -4.92 -0.95
CA GLN A 45 19.34 -5.29 0.30
C GLN A 45 19.63 -4.09 1.21
N THR A 46 19.30 -2.87 0.75
CA THR A 46 19.54 -1.64 1.51
C THR A 46 18.84 -1.69 2.86
N PRO A 47 19.59 -1.57 3.97
CA PRO A 47 19.03 -1.62 5.31
C PRO A 47 18.28 -0.33 5.66
N LEU A 48 17.05 -0.46 6.14
CA LEU A 48 16.20 0.64 6.62
C LEU A 48 16.41 0.88 8.13
N GLN A 49 17.67 1.04 8.55
CA GLN A 49 18.03 1.22 9.96
C GLN A 49 17.68 2.62 10.49
N GLU A 50 17.87 3.64 9.67
CA GLU A 50 17.59 5.01 10.09
C GLU A 50 16.08 5.28 10.05
N ASN A 51 15.47 5.48 11.23
CA ASN A 51 14.04 5.69 11.38
C ASN A 51 13.52 6.88 10.56
N ARG A 52 14.31 7.95 10.42
CA ARG A 52 13.93 9.15 9.66
C ARG A 52 13.81 8.85 8.15
N LEU A 53 14.81 8.18 7.58
CA LEU A 53 14.80 7.79 6.17
C LEU A 53 13.73 6.73 5.89
N LYS A 54 13.59 5.74 6.78
CA LYS A 54 12.53 4.74 6.73
C LYS A 54 11.14 5.39 6.72
N HIS A 55 10.88 6.31 7.65
CA HIS A 55 9.62 7.03 7.70
C HIS A 55 9.39 7.83 6.40
N ARG A 56 10.40 8.55 5.92
CA ARG A 56 10.30 9.33 4.68
C ARG A 56 9.95 8.46 3.47
N LEU A 57 10.59 7.29 3.34
CA LEU A 57 10.30 6.32 2.27
C LEU A 57 8.87 5.81 2.37
N LEU A 58 8.46 5.30 3.54
CA LEU A 58 7.14 4.70 3.72
C LEU A 58 6.01 5.74 3.58
N ALA A 59 6.22 6.97 4.07
CA ALA A 59 5.24 8.06 3.93
C ALA A 59 5.04 8.45 2.46
N ARG A 60 6.13 8.53 1.67
CA ARG A 60 6.07 8.83 0.25
C ARG A 60 5.34 7.73 -0.53
N LEU A 61 5.70 6.47 -0.28
CA LEU A 61 5.02 5.32 -0.89
C LEU A 61 3.53 5.26 -0.51
N ALA A 62 3.19 5.56 0.74
CA ALA A 62 1.79 5.60 1.17
C ALA A 62 0.97 6.71 0.49
N ALA A 63 1.59 7.86 0.24
CA ALA A 63 0.96 8.97 -0.47
C ALA A 63 0.77 8.66 -1.97
N GLU A 64 1.77 8.08 -2.62
CA GLU A 64 1.74 7.77 -4.06
C GLU A 64 0.88 6.54 -4.39
N LEU A 65 0.99 5.47 -3.60
CA LEU A 65 0.27 4.21 -3.83
C LEU A 65 -1.11 4.17 -3.14
N GLY A 66 -1.40 5.14 -2.28
CA GLY A 66 -2.63 5.15 -1.47
C GLY A 66 -2.73 4.00 -0.45
N HIS A 67 -1.65 3.25 -0.24
CA HIS A 67 -1.61 2.08 0.61
C HIS A 67 -0.49 2.21 1.66
N ALA A 68 -0.87 2.34 2.93
CA ALA A 68 0.05 2.53 4.04
C ALA A 68 0.37 1.20 4.74
N VAL A 69 1.62 1.04 5.18
CA VAL A 69 2.05 -0.13 5.96
C VAL A 69 1.42 -0.07 7.36
N PRO A 70 0.77 -1.15 7.84
CA PRO A 70 0.19 -1.18 9.18
C PRO A 70 1.27 -1.25 10.26
N ASN A 71 0.98 -0.69 11.44
CA ASN A 71 1.91 -0.63 12.57
C ASN A 71 2.46 -2.00 12.99
N SER A 72 1.63 -3.05 12.89
CA SER A 72 2.02 -4.43 13.19
C SER A 72 3.13 -4.95 12.27
N GLN A 73 3.25 -4.45 11.05
CA GLN A 73 4.24 -4.88 10.05
C GLN A 73 5.44 -3.93 9.94
N LEU A 74 5.40 -2.75 10.58
CA LEU A 74 6.52 -1.79 10.50
C LEU A 74 7.85 -2.38 11.00
N HIS A 75 7.84 -3.25 12.01
CA HIS A 75 9.05 -3.89 12.52
C HIS A 75 9.66 -4.94 11.55
N GLN A 76 8.86 -5.41 10.58
CA GLN A 76 9.26 -6.36 9.55
C GLN A 76 9.91 -5.65 8.35
N MET A 77 9.64 -4.36 8.15
CA MET A 77 10.26 -3.53 7.11
C MET A 77 11.71 -3.19 7.48
N ARG A 78 12.64 -4.14 7.32
CA ARG A 78 14.06 -3.99 7.69
C ARG A 78 14.93 -3.65 6.49
N ARG A 79 14.56 -4.10 5.30
CA ARG A 79 15.25 -3.87 4.03
C ARG A 79 14.28 -3.31 2.98
N ALA A 80 14.79 -2.66 1.95
CA ALA A 80 13.97 -2.19 0.83
C ALA A 80 13.22 -3.35 0.14
N GLY A 81 13.80 -4.55 0.09
CA GLY A 81 13.17 -5.76 -0.41
C GLY A 81 11.93 -6.19 0.39
N ASP A 82 11.92 -5.99 1.71
CA ASP A 82 10.75 -6.31 2.55
C ASP A 82 9.56 -5.40 2.19
N VAL A 83 9.86 -4.11 1.93
CA VAL A 83 8.87 -3.12 1.50
C VAL A 83 8.33 -3.47 0.10
N LEU A 84 9.21 -3.86 -0.82
CA LEU A 84 8.81 -4.34 -2.14
C LEU A 84 7.92 -5.58 -2.05
N ALA A 85 8.25 -6.55 -1.19
CA ALA A 85 7.46 -7.75 -1.00
C ALA A 85 6.05 -7.43 -0.46
N PHE A 86 5.95 -6.49 0.49
CA PHE A 86 4.66 -5.99 0.99
C PHE A 86 3.81 -5.41 -0.14
N TYR A 87 4.35 -4.45 -0.91
CA TYR A 87 3.61 -3.79 -1.99
C TYR A 87 3.39 -4.67 -3.23
N ARG A 88 4.02 -5.84 -3.35
CA ARG A 88 3.66 -6.81 -4.40
C ARG A 88 2.37 -7.55 -4.10
N THR A 89 1.91 -7.55 -2.86
CA THR A 89 0.73 -8.32 -2.45
C THR A 89 -0.54 -7.48 -2.65
N PRO A 90 -1.49 -7.90 -3.52
CA PRO A 90 -2.75 -7.18 -3.69
C PRO A 90 -3.65 -7.33 -2.46
N VAL A 91 -4.48 -6.31 -2.21
CA VAL A 91 -5.48 -6.31 -1.13
C VAL A 91 -6.85 -6.11 -1.73
N LYS A 92 -7.81 -6.97 -1.40
CA LYS A 92 -9.22 -6.83 -1.77
C LYS A 92 -10.01 -6.33 -0.55
N ASP A 93 -10.89 -5.35 -0.76
CA ASP A 93 -11.74 -4.76 0.30
C ASP A 93 -13.16 -5.34 0.29
N GLY A 94 -13.44 -6.31 -0.60
CA GLY A 94 -14.75 -6.95 -0.71
C GLY A 94 -15.03 -7.87 0.47
N THR A 95 -16.31 -7.97 0.84
CA THR A 95 -16.74 -8.97 1.81
C THR A 95 -16.65 -10.37 1.21
N LYS A 96 -16.70 -11.40 2.07
CA LYS A 96 -16.76 -12.79 1.59
C LYS A 96 -17.99 -13.04 0.70
N MET A 97 -19.08 -12.32 0.92
CA MET A 97 -20.28 -12.43 0.09
C MET A 97 -20.03 -11.84 -1.29
N ASP A 98 -19.44 -10.64 -1.36
CA ASP A 98 -19.08 -10.01 -2.64
C ASP A 98 -18.16 -10.90 -3.46
N GLU A 99 -17.16 -11.51 -2.81
CA GLU A 99 -16.25 -12.47 -3.45
C GLU A 99 -17.00 -13.70 -3.98
N LEU A 100 -17.89 -14.30 -3.19
CA LEU A 100 -18.70 -15.45 -3.63
C LEU A 100 -19.60 -15.12 -4.80
N THR A 101 -20.29 -13.97 -4.76
CA THR A 101 -21.19 -13.54 -5.84
C THR A 101 -20.45 -13.15 -7.11
N ALA A 102 -19.17 -12.79 -7.02
CA ALA A 102 -18.33 -12.51 -8.18
C ALA A 102 -17.84 -13.79 -8.87
N THR A 103 -17.94 -14.96 -8.23
CA THR A 103 -17.63 -16.24 -8.86
C THR A 103 -18.81 -16.79 -9.65
N GLU A 104 -18.54 -17.65 -10.65
CA GLU A 104 -19.60 -18.33 -11.39
C GLU A 104 -20.32 -19.34 -10.48
N LEU A 105 -21.48 -18.91 -9.96
CA LEU A 105 -22.31 -19.76 -9.13
C LEU A 105 -22.99 -20.85 -9.98
N PRO A 106 -23.07 -22.10 -9.48
CA PRO A 106 -23.87 -23.13 -10.12
C PRO A 106 -25.33 -22.68 -10.32
N PRO A 107 -26.00 -23.08 -11.42
CA PRO A 107 -27.34 -22.59 -11.77
C PRO A 107 -28.42 -22.95 -10.74
N ASN A 108 -28.15 -23.94 -9.89
CA ASN A 108 -29.03 -24.39 -8.81
C ASN A 108 -28.78 -23.66 -7.47
N LEU A 109 -27.82 -22.73 -7.40
CA LEU A 109 -27.45 -22.03 -6.19
C LEU A 109 -27.86 -20.55 -6.28
N LYS A 110 -28.79 -20.14 -5.42
CA LYS A 110 -29.22 -18.73 -5.28
C LYS A 110 -28.89 -18.26 -3.86
N ILE A 111 -28.10 -17.20 -3.75
CA ILE A 111 -27.77 -16.57 -2.48
C ILE A 111 -28.55 -15.26 -2.38
N ILE A 112 -29.27 -15.05 -1.28
CA ILE A 112 -30.00 -13.82 -1.00
C ILE A 112 -29.39 -13.22 0.27
N TRP A 113 -28.93 -11.97 0.18
CA TRP A 113 -28.40 -11.25 1.32
C TRP A 113 -29.54 -10.60 2.10
N GLN A 114 -29.72 -10.98 3.37
CA GLN A 114 -30.62 -10.31 4.31
C GLN A 114 -29.77 -9.63 5.38
N GLN A 115 -29.99 -8.33 5.58
CA GLN A 115 -29.19 -7.47 6.44
C GLN A 115 -29.99 -7.00 7.64
#